data_AF-A0A7R9Z5R0-F1
#
_entry.id   AF-A0A7R9Z5R0-F1
#
_cell.length_a   1.000
_cell.length_b   1.000
_cell.length_c   1.000
_cell.angle_alpha   90.00
_cell.angle_beta   90.00
_cell.angle_gamma   90.00
#
_symmetry.space_group_name_H-M   'P 1'
#
loop_
_entity.id
_entity.type
_entity.pdbx_description
1 polymer ?
#
loop_
_entity_poly.entity_id
_entity_poly.type
_entity_poly.pdbx_seq_one_letter_code
_entity_poly.pdbx_strand_id
1 'polypeptide(L)'
;RYDVATGQAGSAARTWRRVRRLISNDDGAVALMAEREERLRLLRVREDARQRQWKAERNAELERERVVAELGGHGPGFGDGVGNGSPGGASISRHGISASASNAGPAATQTAQPQHLGWSGHIRPEEVIDKLTERIADRMRNELRLELQKESETLQQRVAAENLQMDDYLARELETQNTCPVCYELMVPPEHAPQLLFPCGHTFCAKCIHSHYVTHGKRTCPICRKKIDSKAPNYSLQQLILNFVQKRQRMQGNRPEGMAAMTHAVVAGSRPDASTPAAGDTGQSNDEHDRLRRQSERIQIRLTVLMNELTDTISEAAALEGAAQSSRLVLDHLGAQEQDVLKRMAGLKAELELLQEQRSMQEAKVAKSEEEATAALSRRQMLTDTIGPLQAELKKIDLLMTGLSEQ
;
A
#
# COMPACT_ATOMS: atom_id res chain seq x y z
N ARG A 1 -77.77 10.32 23.18
CA ARG A 1 -76.90 9.14 22.99
C ARG A 1 -75.57 9.67 22.43
N TYR A 2 -74.55 9.64 23.29
CA TYR A 2 -73.11 9.66 23.02
C TYR A 2 -72.52 10.67 22.02
N ASP A 3 -72.03 11.79 22.57
CA ASP A 3 -70.70 12.33 22.26
C ASP A 3 -69.63 11.36 22.78
N VAL A 4 -68.69 10.91 21.94
CA VAL A 4 -67.25 10.63 22.22
C VAL A 4 -66.58 10.26 20.89
N ALA A 5 -65.85 11.17 20.23
CA ALA A 5 -64.82 10.81 19.23
C ALA A 5 -63.90 11.99 18.81
N THR A 6 -63.40 12.82 19.73
CA THR A 6 -62.39 13.87 19.38
C THR A 6 -61.20 13.93 20.34
N GLY A 7 -60.92 12.84 21.08
CA GLY A 7 -59.85 12.80 22.08
C GLY A 7 -58.50 12.20 21.63
N GLN A 8 -58.44 11.41 20.56
CA GLN A 8 -57.22 10.61 20.26
C GLN A 8 -56.22 11.28 19.29
N ALA A 9 -56.65 12.21 18.43
CA ALA A 9 -55.74 12.84 17.45
C ALA A 9 -54.76 13.86 18.08
N GLY A 10 -55.15 14.50 19.18
CA GLY A 10 -54.32 15.49 19.89
C GLY A 10 -53.20 14.88 20.75
N SER A 11 -53.34 13.61 21.16
CA SER A 11 -52.32 12.93 21.97
C SER A 11 -51.12 12.54 21.11
N ALA A 12 -51.34 11.86 19.98
CA ALA A 12 -50.29 11.43 19.05
C ALA A 12 -49.46 12.61 18.51
N ALA A 13 -50.10 13.72 18.14
CA ALA A 13 -49.40 14.91 17.64
C ALA A 13 -48.56 15.64 18.70
N ARG A 14 -48.83 15.41 20.00
CA ARG A 14 -48.03 15.93 21.12
C ARG A 14 -46.86 15.00 21.46
N THR A 15 -47.04 13.67 21.37
CA THR A 15 -45.95 12.70 21.52
C THR A 15 -44.93 12.82 20.40
N TRP A 16 -45.34 12.94 19.13
CA TRP A 16 -44.42 13.11 18.00
C TRP A 16 -43.61 14.41 18.09
N ARG A 17 -44.21 15.51 18.56
CA ARG A 17 -43.47 16.76 18.80
C ARG A 17 -42.48 16.67 19.96
N ARG A 18 -42.77 15.88 20.99
CA ARG A 18 -41.85 15.63 22.11
C ARG A 18 -40.70 14.70 21.70
N VAL A 19 -40.97 13.66 20.92
CA VAL A 19 -39.95 12.75 20.36
C VAL A 19 -39.03 13.48 19.39
N ARG A 20 -39.58 14.29 18.46
CA ARG A 20 -38.77 15.10 17.54
C ARG A 20 -37.88 16.12 18.24
N ARG A 21 -38.34 16.68 19.37
CA ARG A 21 -37.57 17.63 20.18
C ARG A 21 -36.49 16.95 21.03
N LEU A 22 -36.70 15.69 21.44
CA LEU A 22 -35.68 14.86 22.09
C LEU A 22 -34.60 14.44 21.09
N ILE A 23 -34.98 13.99 19.89
CA ILE A 23 -34.04 13.63 18.81
C ILE A 23 -33.19 14.85 18.39
N SER A 24 -33.79 16.03 18.21
CA SER A 24 -33.01 17.25 17.89
C SER A 24 -32.10 17.74 19.03
N ASN A 25 -32.39 17.40 20.29
CA ASN A 25 -31.50 17.70 21.41
C ASN A 25 -30.35 16.69 21.50
N ASP A 26 -30.60 15.42 21.15
CA ASP A 26 -29.56 14.38 21.06
C ASP A 26 -28.61 14.64 19.89
N ASP A 27 -29.11 15.14 18.74
CA ASP A 27 -28.29 15.56 17.61
C ASP A 27 -27.31 16.69 17.99
N GLY A 28 -27.75 17.63 18.84
CA GLY A 28 -26.90 18.70 19.37
C GLY A 28 -25.85 18.21 20.37
N ALA A 29 -26.20 17.22 21.20
CA ALA A 29 -25.25 16.60 22.14
C ALA A 29 -24.20 15.75 21.41
N VAL A 30 -24.59 15.02 20.37
CA VAL A 30 -23.69 14.24 19.51
C VAL A 30 -22.74 15.16 18.74
N ALA A 31 -23.22 16.29 18.21
CA ALA A 31 -22.38 17.29 17.55
C ALA A 31 -21.32 17.90 18.49
N LEU A 32 -21.70 18.24 19.73
CA LEU A 32 -20.75 18.76 20.73
C LEU A 32 -19.71 17.73 21.17
N MET A 33 -20.09 16.45 21.26
CA MET A 33 -19.16 15.37 21.58
C MET A 33 -18.18 15.11 20.43
N ALA A 34 -18.65 15.14 19.18
CA ALA A 34 -17.80 15.05 17.99
C ALA A 34 -16.80 16.21 17.89
N GLU A 35 -17.24 17.45 18.17
CA GLU A 35 -16.35 18.62 18.18
C GLU A 35 -15.31 18.55 19.31
N ARG A 36 -15.68 18.01 20.47
CA ARG A 36 -14.77 17.76 21.60
C ARG A 36 -13.75 16.67 21.27
N GLU A 37 -14.16 15.59 20.61
CA GLU A 37 -13.25 14.52 20.17
C GLU A 37 -12.27 15.00 19.11
N GLU A 38 -12.72 15.80 18.15
CA GLU A 38 -11.85 16.38 17.12
C GLU A 38 -10.82 17.34 17.74
N ARG A 39 -11.24 18.15 18.73
CA ARG A 39 -10.32 19.01 19.49
C ARG A 39 -9.26 18.19 20.25
N LEU A 40 -9.63 17.07 20.86
CA LEU A 40 -8.68 16.16 21.53
C LEU A 40 -7.76 15.45 20.54
N ARG A 41 -8.26 15.12 19.34
CA ARG A 41 -7.45 14.55 18.25
C ARG A 41 -6.38 15.54 17.80
N LEU A 42 -6.73 16.80 17.57
CA LEU A 42 -5.78 17.85 17.17
C LEU A 42 -4.72 18.13 18.25
N LEU A 43 -5.09 18.08 19.53
CA LEU A 43 -4.13 18.22 20.63
C LEU A 43 -3.11 17.08 20.64
N ARG A 44 -3.54 15.83 20.46
CA ARG A 44 -2.63 14.66 20.35
C ARG A 44 -1.68 14.78 19.17
N VAL A 45 -2.18 15.18 17.99
CA VAL A 45 -1.34 15.40 16.80
C VAL A 45 -0.28 16.48 17.06
N ARG A 46 -0.65 17.55 17.78
CA ARG A 46 0.28 18.65 18.11
C ARG A 46 1.32 18.24 19.15
N GLU A 47 0.95 17.41 20.13
CA GLU A 47 1.87 16.83 21.11
C GLU A 47 2.85 15.84 20.45
N ASP A 48 2.36 14.97 19.56
CA ASP A 48 3.20 14.04 18.80
C ASP A 48 4.19 14.78 17.90
N ALA A 49 3.76 15.86 17.24
CA ALA A 49 4.64 16.71 16.44
C ALA A 49 5.74 17.36 17.30
N ARG A 50 5.39 17.85 18.49
CA ARG A 50 6.35 18.43 19.44
C ARG A 50 7.35 17.39 19.95
N GLN A 51 6.88 16.18 20.28
CA GLN A 51 7.76 15.08 20.69
C GLN A 51 8.72 14.65 19.58
N ARG A 52 8.24 14.58 18.33
CA ARG A 52 9.08 14.28 17.17
C ARG A 52 10.15 15.34 16.96
N GLN A 53 9.78 16.62 17.06
CA GLN A 53 10.73 17.73 16.93
C GLN A 53 11.79 17.68 18.04
N TRP A 54 11.40 17.49 19.29
CA TRP A 54 12.34 17.37 20.41
C TRP A 54 13.31 16.18 20.24
N LYS A 55 12.82 15.02 19.79
CA LYS A 55 13.67 13.85 19.51
C LYS A 55 14.67 14.13 18.38
N ALA A 56 14.24 14.84 17.33
CA ALA A 56 15.12 15.21 16.22
C ALA A 56 16.20 16.20 16.67
N GLU A 57 15.84 17.22 17.45
CA GLU A 57 16.78 18.19 18.02
C GLU A 57 17.80 17.51 18.95
N ARG A 58 17.33 16.60 19.82
CA ARG A 58 18.21 15.86 20.74
C ARG A 58 19.18 14.94 19.99
N ASN A 59 18.71 14.25 18.95
CA ASN A 59 19.59 13.42 18.11
C ASN A 59 20.61 14.26 17.36
N ALA A 60 20.23 15.44 16.85
CA ALA A 60 21.16 16.35 16.20
C ALA A 60 22.21 16.91 17.17
N GLU A 61 21.85 17.14 18.44
CA GLU A 61 22.80 17.55 19.48
C GLU A 61 23.79 16.44 19.83
N LEU A 62 23.31 15.20 20.00
CA LEU A 62 24.17 14.03 20.23
C LEU A 62 25.14 13.79 19.06
N GLU A 63 24.70 14.03 17.83
CA GLU A 63 25.57 13.92 16.66
C GLU A 63 26.65 15.01 16.65
N ARG A 64 26.31 16.25 17.04
CA ARG A 64 27.32 17.33 17.20
C ARG A 64 28.33 16.98 18.29
N GLU A 65 27.88 16.44 19.42
CA GLU A 65 28.77 15.97 20.50
C GLU A 65 29.70 14.85 20.01
N ARG A 66 29.17 13.90 19.22
CA ARG A 66 29.96 12.82 18.61
C ARG A 66 31.04 13.35 17.66
N VAL A 67 30.68 14.27 16.76
CA VAL A 67 31.61 14.90 15.82
C VAL A 67 32.69 15.70 16.55
N VAL A 68 32.34 16.43 17.61
CA VAL A 68 33.30 17.17 18.44
C VAL A 68 34.27 16.22 19.15
N ALA A 69 33.78 15.08 19.65
CA ALA A 69 34.63 14.07 20.28
C ALA A 69 35.61 13.41 19.29
N GLU A 70 35.18 13.12 18.06
CA GLU A 70 36.05 12.58 17.00
C GLU A 70 37.13 13.59 16.56
N LEU A 71 36.79 14.87 16.47
CA LEU A 71 37.72 15.95 16.12
C LEU A 71 38.68 16.32 17.26
N GLY A 72 38.27 16.15 18.52
CA GLY A 72 39.08 16.40 19.71
C GLY A 72 40.07 15.29 20.06
N GLY A 73 39.95 14.11 19.43
CA GLY A 73 40.71 12.91 19.77
C GLY A 73 42.14 12.80 19.20
N HIS A 74 42.66 13.80 18.48
CA HIS A 74 44.00 13.73 17.88
C HIS A 74 44.88 14.93 18.28
N GLY A 75 45.54 14.79 19.43
CA GLY A 75 46.69 15.62 19.86
C GLY A 75 47.71 14.76 20.61
N PRO A 76 49.03 14.93 20.38
CA PRO A 76 50.05 13.97 20.78
C PRO A 76 50.42 14.12 22.26
N GLY A 77 50.39 13.03 23.02
CA GLY A 77 50.71 13.02 24.45
C GLY A 77 51.57 11.81 24.81
N PHE A 78 52.81 12.10 25.20
CA PHE A 78 53.81 11.20 25.78
C PHE A 78 53.27 10.39 26.97
N GLY A 79 53.82 9.17 27.14
CA GLY A 79 53.33 8.18 28.09
C GLY A 79 53.73 8.36 29.55
N ASP A 80 53.14 7.50 30.38
CA ASP A 80 53.69 6.78 31.53
C ASP A 80 52.65 5.69 31.88
N GLY A 81 52.99 4.39 31.82
CA GLY A 81 53.25 3.53 33.00
C GLY A 81 52.06 3.50 33.99
N VAL A 82 51.41 2.41 34.38
CA VAL A 82 51.85 1.06 34.76
C VAL A 82 50.57 0.25 35.08
N GLY A 83 50.54 -1.07 34.83
CA GLY A 83 49.90 -2.00 35.78
C GLY A 83 48.74 -2.90 35.33
N ASN A 84 49.12 -4.10 34.88
CA ASN A 84 48.61 -5.43 35.27
C ASN A 84 47.14 -5.85 35.08
N GLY A 85 46.98 -7.03 34.45
CA GLY A 85 45.88 -7.96 34.78
C GLY A 85 45.28 -8.80 33.63
N SER A 86 46.06 -9.73 33.04
CA SER A 86 45.52 -10.99 32.48
C SER A 86 44.97 -11.88 33.61
N PRO A 87 44.13 -12.93 33.39
CA PRO A 87 44.18 -13.93 32.31
C PRO A 87 42.77 -14.29 31.75
N GLY A 88 42.51 -15.17 30.78
CA GLY A 88 43.27 -16.11 29.96
C GLY A 88 42.27 -17.08 29.29
N GLY A 89 42.65 -17.66 28.15
CA GLY A 89 42.03 -18.85 27.50
C GLY A 89 40.73 -18.60 26.72
N ALA A 90 40.45 -19.21 25.57
CA ALA A 90 41.12 -20.28 24.84
C ALA A 90 40.64 -20.32 23.36
N SER A 91 41.57 -20.64 22.45
CA SER A 91 41.51 -21.56 21.27
C SER A 91 40.24 -21.61 20.38
N ILE A 92 40.27 -21.78 19.04
CA ILE A 92 40.90 -22.87 18.27
C ILE A 92 41.07 -22.48 16.77
N SER A 93 42.27 -22.75 16.26
CA SER A 93 42.75 -23.21 14.94
C SER A 93 41.95 -23.16 13.63
N ARG A 94 42.64 -22.76 12.54
CA ARG A 94 43.02 -23.59 11.35
C ARG A 94 43.77 -22.71 10.33
N HIS A 95 45.10 -22.79 10.24
CA HIS A 95 45.89 -23.58 9.28
C HIS A 95 45.69 -23.19 7.80
N GLY A 96 46.74 -22.57 7.26
CA GLY A 96 46.87 -22.18 5.86
C GLY A 96 47.13 -23.36 4.92
N ILE A 97 46.98 -23.07 3.63
CA ILE A 97 47.63 -23.79 2.54
C ILE A 97 48.15 -22.74 1.57
N SER A 98 49.44 -22.88 1.28
CA SER A 98 50.28 -22.10 0.39
C SER A 98 50.14 -22.57 -1.06
N ALA A 99 50.36 -21.65 -2.00
CA ALA A 99 50.82 -21.99 -3.35
C ALA A 99 51.83 -20.93 -3.82
N SER A 100 53.07 -21.39 -3.92
CA SER A 100 54.21 -20.87 -4.67
C SER A 100 53.90 -20.92 -6.19
N ALA A 101 54.62 -20.30 -7.12
CA ALA A 101 56.08 -20.26 -7.26
C ALA A 101 56.51 -19.38 -8.47
N SER A 102 57.80 -18.99 -8.45
CA SER A 102 58.72 -18.83 -9.61
C SER A 102 58.54 -17.58 -10.49
N ASN A 103 59.58 -16.82 -10.89
CA ASN A 103 60.93 -17.25 -11.28
C ASN A 103 61.91 -16.05 -11.41
N ALA A 104 63.21 -16.33 -11.18
CA ALA A 104 64.46 -15.66 -11.65
C ALA A 104 64.70 -14.15 -11.33
N GLY A 105 65.76 -13.65 -10.68
CA GLY A 105 67.19 -14.02 -10.58
C GLY A 105 68.05 -13.25 -11.62
N PRO A 106 69.32 -12.82 -11.38
CA PRO A 106 70.09 -12.73 -10.13
C PRO A 106 71.01 -11.48 -9.96
N ALA A 107 71.53 -11.34 -8.73
CA ALA A 107 72.90 -10.96 -8.31
C ALA A 107 73.56 -9.63 -8.73
N ALA A 108 73.85 -8.79 -7.73
CA ALA A 108 75.22 -8.32 -7.48
C ALA A 108 75.40 -7.83 -6.03
N THR A 109 76.38 -8.45 -5.38
CA THR A 109 76.98 -8.15 -4.07
C THR A 109 77.62 -6.75 -4.04
N GLN A 110 77.44 -6.00 -2.96
CA GLN A 110 78.55 -5.34 -2.23
C GLN A 110 78.11 -4.59 -0.97
N THR A 111 78.84 -4.91 0.09
CA THR A 111 78.99 -4.23 1.39
C THR A 111 79.42 -2.76 1.26
N ALA A 112 78.74 -1.85 1.94
CA ALA A 112 79.32 -0.66 2.59
C ALA A 112 78.27 0.11 3.42
N GLN A 113 78.48 0.23 4.73
CA GLN A 113 77.96 1.35 5.54
C GLN A 113 78.85 2.60 5.31
N PRO A 114 78.53 3.78 5.84
CA PRO A 114 77.36 4.60 5.56
C PRO A 114 77.84 5.97 5.08
N GLN A 115 77.37 6.47 3.93
CA GLN A 115 77.67 7.84 3.52
C GLN A 115 76.38 8.58 3.19
N HIS A 116 76.01 9.38 4.18
CA HIS A 116 75.27 10.63 4.13
C HIS A 116 75.27 11.27 2.73
N LEU A 117 74.20 11.00 1.97
CA LEU A 117 73.80 11.75 0.78
C LEU A 117 72.29 11.96 0.90
N GLY A 118 71.91 13.23 1.03
CA GLY A 118 70.55 13.65 1.33
C GLY A 118 69.53 13.10 0.37
N TRP A 119 68.55 12.38 0.92
CA TRP A 119 67.22 12.36 0.35
C TRP A 119 66.46 13.55 0.93
N SER A 120 66.67 14.71 0.29
CA SER A 120 65.64 15.74 0.20
C SER A 120 64.45 15.17 -0.60
N GLY A 121 63.75 14.22 0.00
CA GLY A 121 62.39 13.88 -0.37
C GLY A 121 61.48 14.85 0.38
N HIS A 122 61.55 16.15 0.06
CA HIS A 122 60.42 17.01 0.36
C HIS A 122 59.25 16.40 -0.39
N ILE A 123 58.43 15.61 0.30
CA ILE A 123 57.17 15.13 -0.26
C ILE A 123 56.44 16.42 -0.63
N ARG A 124 56.27 16.66 -1.93
CA ARG A 124 55.62 17.88 -2.39
C ARG A 124 54.25 17.91 -1.72
N PRO A 125 53.84 19.02 -1.09
CA PRO A 125 52.55 19.09 -0.41
C PRO A 125 51.39 18.63 -1.31
N GLU A 126 51.50 18.88 -2.62
CA GLU A 126 50.59 18.42 -3.67
C GLU A 126 50.50 16.88 -3.76
N GLU A 127 51.61 16.14 -3.69
CA GLU A 127 51.61 14.66 -3.70
C GLU A 127 51.00 14.06 -2.42
N VAL A 128 51.12 14.75 -1.29
CA VAL A 128 50.47 14.34 -0.03
C VAL A 128 48.97 14.54 -0.13
N ILE A 129 48.55 15.67 -0.71
CA ILE A 129 47.14 16.00 -0.94
C ILE A 129 46.52 14.98 -1.91
N ASP A 130 47.20 14.65 -3.01
CA ASP A 130 46.73 13.67 -4.00
C ASP A 130 46.60 12.24 -3.40
N LYS A 131 47.58 11.80 -2.60
CA LYS A 131 47.51 10.52 -1.89
C LYS A 131 46.47 10.51 -0.77
N LEU A 132 46.11 11.68 -0.25
CA LEU A 132 45.07 11.82 0.77
C LEU A 132 43.69 11.81 0.12
N THR A 133 43.49 12.55 -0.96
CA THR A 133 42.24 12.56 -1.74
C THR A 133 41.97 11.18 -2.35
N GLU A 134 42.99 10.47 -2.85
CA GLU A 134 42.85 9.10 -3.34
C GLU A 134 42.41 8.14 -2.22
N ARG A 135 43.04 8.21 -1.04
CA ARG A 135 42.63 7.40 0.12
C ARG A 135 41.24 7.71 0.64
N ILE A 136 40.83 8.98 0.60
CA ILE A 136 39.47 9.40 0.97
C ILE A 136 38.47 8.87 -0.06
N ALA A 137 38.76 9.01 -1.35
CA ALA A 137 37.92 8.50 -2.43
C ALA A 137 37.79 6.96 -2.39
N ASP A 138 38.88 6.23 -2.08
CA ASP A 138 38.85 4.78 -1.89
C ASP A 138 37.99 4.37 -0.70
N ARG A 139 38.11 5.09 0.42
CA ARG A 139 37.28 4.83 1.60
C ARG A 139 35.79 5.05 1.28
N MET A 140 35.45 6.17 0.65
CA MET A 140 34.08 6.48 0.24
C MET A 140 33.53 5.46 -0.77
N ARG A 141 34.34 5.03 -1.75
CA ARG A 141 33.96 3.98 -2.71
C ARG A 141 33.68 2.65 -2.02
N ASN A 142 34.48 2.28 -1.02
CA ASN A 142 34.31 1.03 -0.27
C ASN A 142 33.07 1.09 0.65
N GLU A 143 32.85 2.21 1.33
CA GLU A 143 31.65 2.44 2.14
C GLU A 143 30.39 2.35 1.28
N LEU A 144 30.36 3.06 0.15
CA LEU A 144 29.24 3.03 -0.79
C LEU A 144 29.01 1.62 -1.37
N ARG A 145 30.07 0.86 -1.65
CA ARG A 145 29.96 -0.53 -2.12
C ARG A 145 29.37 -1.45 -1.06
N LEU A 146 29.77 -1.29 0.20
CA LEU A 146 29.23 -2.07 1.32
C LEU A 146 27.77 -1.71 1.59
N GLU A 147 27.40 -0.44 1.49
CA GLU A 147 26.00 0.00 1.58
C GLU A 147 25.16 -0.58 0.45
N LEU A 148 25.62 -0.48 -0.79
CA LEU A 148 24.92 -1.05 -1.95
C LEU A 148 24.76 -2.57 -1.85
N GLN A 149 25.76 -3.27 -1.32
CA GLN A 149 25.68 -4.71 -1.05
C GLN A 149 24.61 -5.03 0.00
N LYS A 150 24.60 -4.31 1.13
CA LYS A 150 23.58 -4.47 2.17
C LYS A 150 22.17 -4.15 1.65
N GLU A 151 22.01 -3.08 0.87
CA GLU A 151 20.75 -2.75 0.23
C GLU A 151 20.31 -3.83 -0.77
N SER A 152 21.24 -4.38 -1.55
CA SER A 152 20.95 -5.49 -2.46
C SER A 152 20.51 -6.76 -1.72
N GLU A 153 21.21 -7.12 -0.64
CA GLU A 153 20.89 -8.29 0.19
C GLU A 153 19.53 -8.13 0.87
N THR A 154 19.23 -6.96 1.43
CA THR A 154 17.92 -6.68 2.05
C THR A 154 16.79 -6.70 1.03
N LEU A 155 17.00 -6.16 -0.17
CA LEU A 155 16.02 -6.24 -1.26
C LEU A 155 15.80 -7.70 -1.69
N GLN A 156 16.87 -8.49 -1.85
CA GLN A 156 16.77 -9.91 -2.19
C GLN A 156 16.02 -10.71 -1.12
N GLN A 157 16.29 -10.45 0.17
CA GLN A 157 15.57 -11.08 1.27
C GLN A 157 14.08 -10.73 1.27
N ARG A 158 13.73 -9.46 0.99
CA ARG A 158 12.33 -9.02 0.88
C ARG A 158 11.62 -9.71 -0.27
N VAL A 159 12.23 -9.74 -1.46
CA VAL A 159 11.67 -10.43 -2.64
C VAL A 159 11.51 -11.93 -2.37
N ALA A 160 12.47 -12.57 -1.69
CA ALA A 160 12.35 -13.98 -1.31
C ALA A 160 11.20 -14.21 -0.33
N ALA A 161 11.02 -13.34 0.68
CA ALA A 161 9.92 -13.43 1.63
C ALA A 161 8.54 -13.22 0.95
N GLU A 162 8.43 -12.23 0.07
CA GLU A 162 7.21 -11.96 -0.71
C GLU A 162 6.86 -13.13 -1.64
N ASN A 163 7.87 -13.73 -2.31
CA ASN A 163 7.66 -14.92 -3.15
C ASN A 163 7.18 -16.12 -2.33
N LEU A 164 7.70 -16.33 -1.12
CA LEU A 164 7.23 -17.40 -0.23
C LEU A 164 5.78 -17.17 0.22
N GLN A 165 5.41 -15.92 0.53
CA GLN A 165 4.03 -15.56 0.87
C GLN A 165 3.09 -15.81 -0.32
N MET A 166 3.52 -15.45 -1.54
CA MET A 166 2.76 -15.71 -2.76
C MET A 166 2.60 -17.21 -3.03
N ASP A 167 3.67 -18.00 -2.88
CA ASP A 167 3.62 -19.46 -3.05
C ASP A 167 2.67 -20.12 -2.02
N ASP A 168 2.65 -19.66 -0.77
CA ASP A 168 1.72 -20.16 0.27
C ASP A 168 0.25 -19.81 -0.06
N TYR A 169 0.00 -18.58 -0.49
CA TYR A 169 -1.33 -18.14 -0.92
C TYR A 169 -1.84 -18.97 -2.11
N LEU A 170 -1.02 -19.11 -3.15
CA LEU A 170 -1.35 -19.92 -4.33
C LEU A 170 -1.57 -21.38 -3.97
N ALA A 171 -0.83 -21.91 -2.99
CA ALA A 171 -1.03 -23.28 -2.52
C ALA A 171 -2.38 -23.46 -1.84
N ARG A 172 -2.79 -22.52 -0.98
CA ARG A 172 -4.10 -22.57 -0.31
C ARG A 172 -5.24 -22.46 -1.32
N GLU A 173 -5.15 -21.53 -2.27
CA GLU A 173 -6.17 -21.35 -3.30
C GLU A 173 -6.31 -22.58 -4.22
N LEU A 174 -5.18 -23.22 -4.56
CA LEU A 174 -5.22 -24.43 -5.36
C LEU A 174 -5.80 -25.62 -4.56
N GLU A 175 -5.66 -25.65 -3.24
CA GLU A 175 -6.30 -26.68 -2.42
C GLU A 175 -7.82 -26.47 -2.33
N THR A 176 -8.28 -25.25 -2.07
CA THR A 176 -9.71 -24.93 -1.93
C THR A 176 -10.49 -25.18 -3.22
N GLN A 177 -9.96 -24.75 -4.37
CA GLN A 177 -10.64 -24.86 -5.67
C GLN A 177 -10.72 -26.30 -6.21
N ASN A 178 -9.88 -27.22 -5.72
CA ASN A 178 -9.77 -28.58 -6.24
C ASN A 178 -10.34 -29.66 -5.30
N THR A 179 -11.18 -29.25 -4.35
CA THR A 179 -11.93 -30.17 -3.47
C THR A 179 -13.20 -30.71 -4.13
N CYS A 180 -13.60 -31.92 -3.74
CA CYS A 180 -14.85 -32.52 -4.20
C CYS A 180 -16.05 -31.82 -3.52
N PRO A 181 -17.07 -31.35 -4.26
CA PRO A 181 -18.24 -30.69 -3.66
C PRO A 181 -19.11 -31.57 -2.75
N VAL A 182 -18.84 -32.88 -2.68
CA VAL A 182 -19.63 -33.84 -1.88
C VAL A 182 -18.92 -34.23 -0.59
N CYS A 183 -17.62 -34.58 -0.65
CA CYS A 183 -16.84 -34.95 0.54
C CYS A 183 -15.94 -33.84 1.06
N TYR A 184 -15.80 -32.73 0.33
CA TYR A 184 -14.91 -31.60 0.66
C TYR A 184 -13.43 -31.98 0.81
N GLU A 185 -13.04 -33.15 0.31
CA GLU A 185 -11.65 -33.61 0.28
C GLU A 185 -11.02 -33.27 -1.08
N LEU A 186 -9.71 -32.98 -1.07
CA LEU A 186 -8.92 -32.76 -2.27
C LEU A 186 -9.03 -33.98 -3.20
N MET A 187 -9.26 -33.76 -4.49
CA MET A 187 -9.50 -34.83 -5.47
C MET A 187 -8.22 -35.60 -5.89
N VAL A 188 -7.52 -36.16 -4.90
CA VAL A 188 -6.27 -36.91 -5.10
C VAL A 188 -6.55 -38.35 -5.55
N PRO A 189 -6.01 -38.81 -6.69
CA PRO A 189 -6.12 -40.21 -7.11
C PRO A 189 -5.46 -41.18 -6.12
N PRO A 190 -5.87 -42.46 -6.06
CA PRO A 190 -6.85 -43.13 -6.92
C PRO A 190 -8.31 -43.00 -6.45
N GLU A 191 -8.57 -43.05 -5.15
CA GLU A 191 -9.92 -43.05 -4.56
C GLU A 191 -10.69 -41.75 -4.82
N HIS A 192 -10.00 -40.62 -4.74
CA HIS A 192 -10.59 -39.30 -4.94
C HIS A 192 -10.34 -38.73 -6.34
N ALA A 193 -10.01 -39.59 -7.32
CA ALA A 193 -9.74 -39.14 -8.68
C ALA A 193 -10.92 -38.33 -9.27
N PRO A 194 -10.67 -37.17 -9.89
CA PRO A 194 -11.73 -36.30 -10.40
C PRO A 194 -12.43 -36.92 -11.62
N GLN A 195 -13.76 -37.00 -11.56
CA GLN A 195 -14.64 -37.55 -12.58
C GLN A 195 -15.55 -36.45 -13.11
N LEU A 196 -15.45 -36.18 -14.40
CA LEU A 196 -16.28 -35.24 -15.14
C LEU A 196 -17.57 -35.92 -15.58
N LEU A 197 -18.72 -35.28 -15.37
CA LEU A 197 -20.04 -35.79 -15.72
C LEU A 197 -20.57 -35.16 -17.01
N PHE A 198 -21.08 -35.97 -17.94
CA PHE A 198 -21.70 -35.49 -19.17
C PHE A 198 -23.23 -35.61 -19.12
N PRO A 199 -23.98 -34.64 -19.69
CA PRO A 199 -23.52 -33.46 -20.46
C PRO A 199 -23.27 -32.21 -19.59
N CYS A 200 -23.38 -32.28 -18.26
CA CYS A 200 -23.42 -31.08 -17.42
C CYS A 200 -22.05 -30.48 -17.06
N GLY A 201 -20.94 -31.18 -17.28
CA GLY A 201 -19.58 -30.71 -17.05
C GLY A 201 -19.15 -30.57 -15.58
N HIS A 202 -19.99 -30.99 -14.62
CA HIS A 202 -19.60 -30.92 -13.20
C HIS A 202 -18.62 -32.04 -12.84
N THR A 203 -17.63 -31.73 -12.02
CA THR A 203 -16.58 -32.67 -11.60
C THR A 203 -16.71 -33.03 -10.12
N PHE A 204 -16.52 -34.31 -9.79
CA PHE A 204 -16.58 -34.83 -8.44
C PHE A 204 -15.57 -35.97 -8.27
N CYS A 205 -15.21 -36.34 -7.05
CA CYS A 205 -14.34 -37.49 -6.84
C CYS A 205 -15.03 -38.82 -7.17
N ALA A 206 -14.26 -39.81 -7.64
CA ALA A 206 -14.75 -41.11 -8.07
C ALA A 206 -15.58 -41.83 -6.98
N LYS A 207 -15.08 -41.82 -5.75
CA LYS A 207 -15.75 -42.37 -4.56
C LYS A 207 -17.14 -41.76 -4.32
N CYS A 208 -17.27 -40.43 -4.40
CA CYS A 208 -18.54 -39.75 -4.15
C CYS A 208 -19.59 -40.03 -5.24
N ILE A 209 -19.18 -40.06 -6.51
CA ILE A 209 -20.11 -40.39 -7.60
C ILE A 209 -20.55 -41.84 -7.53
N HIS A 210 -19.63 -42.75 -7.21
CA HIS A 210 -19.97 -44.15 -7.01
C HIS A 210 -20.99 -44.31 -5.87
N SER A 211 -20.72 -43.71 -4.71
CA SER A 211 -21.64 -43.73 -3.56
C SER A 211 -23.01 -43.12 -3.88
N HIS A 212 -23.04 -42.01 -4.62
CA HIS A 212 -24.29 -41.36 -5.03
C HIS A 212 -25.17 -42.29 -5.88
N TYR A 213 -24.57 -43.06 -6.80
CA TYR A 213 -25.32 -44.00 -7.63
C TYR A 213 -25.90 -45.16 -6.83
N VAL A 214 -25.10 -45.72 -5.91
CA VAL A 214 -25.52 -46.84 -5.05
C VAL A 214 -26.62 -46.40 -4.10
N THR A 215 -26.50 -45.22 -3.50
CA THR A 215 -27.42 -44.74 -2.45
C THR A 215 -28.76 -44.27 -3.02
N HIS A 216 -28.76 -43.55 -4.14
CA HIS A 216 -29.98 -42.92 -4.68
C HIS A 216 -30.61 -43.68 -5.85
N GLY A 217 -29.94 -44.70 -6.40
CA GLY A 217 -30.44 -45.50 -7.53
C GLY A 217 -30.68 -44.71 -8.82
N LYS A 218 -30.23 -43.46 -8.88
CA LYS A 218 -30.44 -42.54 -10.02
C LYS A 218 -29.10 -41.98 -10.49
N ARG A 219 -28.91 -41.95 -11.81
CA ARG A 219 -27.74 -41.34 -12.46
C ARG A 219 -27.99 -39.85 -12.72
N THR A 220 -28.02 -39.05 -11.66
CA THR A 220 -28.23 -37.60 -11.75
C THR A 220 -27.07 -36.84 -11.12
N CYS A 221 -26.75 -35.66 -11.65
CA CYS A 221 -25.70 -34.80 -11.10
C CYS A 221 -26.11 -34.26 -9.72
N PRO A 222 -25.27 -34.37 -8.67
CA PRO A 222 -25.57 -33.84 -7.34
C PRO A 222 -25.82 -32.32 -7.30
N ILE A 223 -25.20 -31.56 -8.21
CA ILE A 223 -25.33 -30.09 -8.27
C ILE A 223 -26.55 -29.69 -9.10
N CYS A 224 -26.55 -30.01 -10.39
CA CYS A 224 -27.55 -29.48 -11.33
C CYS A 224 -28.73 -30.43 -11.59
N ARG A 225 -28.75 -31.62 -10.98
CA ARG A 225 -29.80 -32.66 -11.11
C ARG A 225 -30.06 -33.18 -12.53
N LYS A 226 -29.30 -32.74 -13.53
CA LYS A 226 -29.34 -33.29 -14.90
C LYS A 226 -28.99 -34.78 -14.90
N LYS A 227 -29.61 -35.55 -15.80
CA LYS A 227 -29.27 -36.96 -16.03
C LYS A 227 -27.82 -37.06 -16.52
N ILE A 228 -27.10 -38.05 -16.03
CA ILE A 228 -25.72 -38.33 -16.40
C ILE A 228 -25.73 -39.43 -17.45
N ASP A 229 -25.30 -39.09 -18.66
CA ASP A 229 -25.23 -40.03 -19.77
C ASP A 229 -23.93 -40.85 -19.71
N SER A 230 -22.82 -40.19 -19.41
CA SER A 230 -21.51 -40.81 -19.23
C SER A 230 -20.63 -40.03 -18.25
N LYS A 231 -19.52 -40.65 -17.82
CA LYS A 231 -18.50 -40.02 -16.99
C LYS A 231 -17.12 -40.35 -17.53
N ALA A 232 -16.16 -39.44 -17.37
CA ALA A 232 -14.77 -39.66 -17.75
C ALA A 232 -13.84 -39.07 -16.68
N PRO A 233 -12.64 -39.65 -16.47
CA PRO A 233 -11.62 -39.03 -15.62
C PRO A 233 -11.20 -37.68 -16.22
N ASN A 234 -11.14 -36.65 -15.37
CA ASN A 234 -10.60 -35.35 -15.77
C ASN A 234 -9.08 -35.37 -15.59
N TYR A 235 -8.37 -35.86 -16.60
CA TYR A 235 -6.91 -35.99 -16.55
C TYR A 235 -6.20 -34.65 -16.33
N SER A 236 -6.69 -33.56 -16.93
CA SER A 236 -6.09 -32.23 -16.75
C SER A 236 -6.13 -31.80 -15.29
N LEU A 237 -7.28 -31.93 -14.64
CA LEU A 237 -7.45 -31.60 -13.22
C LEU A 237 -6.63 -32.55 -12.33
N GLN A 238 -6.62 -33.84 -12.69
CA GLN A 238 -5.81 -34.84 -12.01
C GLN A 238 -4.31 -34.51 -12.04
N GLN A 239 -3.77 -34.10 -13.20
CA GLN A 239 -2.35 -33.73 -13.30
C GLN A 239 -2.04 -32.47 -12.48
N LEU A 240 -2.93 -31.48 -12.46
CA LEU A 240 -2.76 -30.28 -11.64
C LEU A 240 -2.69 -30.62 -10.14
N ILE A 241 -3.62 -31.44 -9.66
CA ILE A 241 -3.66 -31.88 -8.26
C ILE A 241 -2.42 -32.70 -7.90
N LEU A 242 -1.97 -33.59 -8.79
CA LEU A 242 -0.76 -34.40 -8.54
C LEU A 242 0.51 -33.54 -8.48
N ASN A 243 0.68 -32.61 -9.42
CA ASN A 243 1.81 -31.67 -9.42
C ASN A 243 1.83 -30.82 -8.13
N PHE A 244 0.66 -30.39 -7.69
CA PHE A 244 0.50 -29.65 -6.46
C PHE A 244 0.92 -30.43 -5.21
N VAL A 245 0.39 -31.65 -5.06
CA VAL A 245 0.74 -32.55 -3.94
C VAL A 245 2.25 -32.85 -3.94
N GLN A 246 2.84 -33.06 -5.12
CA GLN A 246 4.27 -33.31 -5.25
C GLN A 246 5.12 -32.08 -4.90
N LYS A 247 4.74 -30.88 -5.35
CA LYS A 247 5.43 -29.62 -5.00
C LYS A 247 5.37 -29.39 -3.48
N ARG A 248 4.22 -29.62 -2.86
CA ARG A 248 4.02 -29.53 -1.41
C ARG A 248 4.93 -30.48 -0.62
N GLN A 249 5.02 -31.74 -1.02
CA GLN A 249 5.89 -32.72 -0.37
C GLN A 249 7.37 -32.31 -0.42
N ARG A 250 7.83 -31.72 -1.53
CA ARG A 250 9.20 -31.20 -1.67
C ARG A 250 9.47 -30.00 -0.76
N MET A 251 8.50 -29.09 -0.64
CA MET A 251 8.62 -27.91 0.23
C MET A 251 8.58 -28.27 1.72
N GLN A 252 7.81 -29.30 2.10
CA GLN A 252 7.72 -29.76 3.48
C GLN A 252 8.91 -30.62 3.91
N GLY A 253 9.58 -31.32 2.98
CA GLY A 253 10.77 -32.13 3.25
C GLY A 253 12.07 -31.33 3.49
N ASN A 254 12.05 -30.00 3.36
CA ASN A 254 13.24 -29.14 3.45
C ASN A 254 13.18 -28.09 4.57
N ARG A 255 12.26 -28.23 5.53
CA ARG A 255 12.18 -27.34 6.71
C ARG A 255 13.17 -27.80 7.78
N PRO A 256 14.11 -26.96 8.26
CA PRO A 256 14.86 -27.27 9.46
C PRO A 256 13.90 -27.34 10.66
N GLU A 257 14.01 -28.41 11.44
CA GLU A 257 13.23 -28.67 12.65
C GLU A 257 13.51 -27.58 13.70
N GLY A 258 12.60 -26.61 13.86
CA GLY A 258 12.75 -25.58 14.88
C GLY A 258 11.81 -24.40 14.74
N MET A 259 10.50 -24.61 14.92
CA MET A 259 9.50 -23.62 15.41
C MET A 259 8.08 -24.18 15.24
N ALA A 260 7.80 -25.30 15.90
CA ALA A 260 6.45 -25.83 16.06
C ALA A 260 6.27 -26.33 17.51
N ALA A 261 6.35 -25.40 18.45
CA ALA A 261 6.06 -25.66 19.86
C ALA A 261 5.22 -24.50 20.41
N MET A 262 3.98 -24.38 19.93
CA MET A 262 2.92 -23.64 20.60
C MET A 262 1.58 -24.06 19.98
N THR A 263 1.12 -25.27 20.31
CA THR A 263 -0.29 -25.73 20.35
C THR A 263 -0.28 -27.25 20.49
N HIS A 264 -1.18 -27.77 21.31
CA HIS A 264 -1.28 -29.17 21.77
C HIS A 264 -0.47 -29.53 23.03
N ALA A 265 -0.68 -28.75 24.10
CA ALA A 265 -0.89 -29.37 25.41
C ALA A 265 -2.37 -29.76 25.48
N VAL A 266 -2.65 -31.06 25.69
CA VAL A 266 -3.76 -31.62 26.49
C VAL A 266 -3.97 -33.10 26.12
N VAL A 267 -3.79 -33.96 27.14
CA VAL A 267 -4.02 -35.42 27.25
C VAL A 267 -2.94 -36.37 26.71
N ALA A 268 -1.84 -36.50 27.46
CA ALA A 268 -1.13 -37.76 27.59
C ALA A 268 -1.93 -38.67 28.55
N GLY A 269 -2.68 -39.61 27.99
CA GLY A 269 -3.36 -40.68 28.74
C GLY A 269 -2.44 -41.87 28.94
N SER A 270 -2.18 -42.20 30.20
CA SER A 270 -1.42 -43.33 30.68
C SER A 270 -1.90 -44.68 30.09
N ARG A 271 -0.94 -45.53 29.72
CA ARG A 271 -1.14 -46.98 29.55
C ARG A 271 -1.51 -47.60 30.92
N PRO A 272 -2.28 -48.69 30.92
CA PRO A 272 -1.86 -49.80 31.78
C PRO A 272 -1.87 -51.15 31.06
N ASP A 273 -1.15 -52.05 31.72
CA ASP A 273 -0.75 -53.39 31.36
C ASP A 273 -1.85 -54.39 31.03
N ALA A 274 -1.41 -55.41 30.31
CA ALA A 274 -2.09 -56.66 30.09
C ALA A 274 -2.43 -57.37 31.41
N SER A 275 -3.69 -57.80 31.54
CA SER A 275 -4.10 -59.01 32.25
C SER A 275 -5.53 -59.36 31.84
N THR A 276 -5.70 -60.47 31.13
CA THR A 276 -6.98 -61.15 30.95
C THR A 276 -7.47 -61.65 32.31
N PRO A 277 -8.80 -61.74 32.58
CA PRO A 277 -9.47 -63.01 32.29
C PRO A 277 -10.97 -62.92 31.90
N ALA A 278 -11.42 -64.03 31.30
CA ALA A 278 -12.75 -64.66 31.40
C ALA A 278 -14.00 -64.00 30.78
N ALA A 279 -14.79 -64.89 30.17
CA ALA A 279 -16.04 -64.67 29.47
C ALA A 279 -17.17 -64.14 30.36
N GLY A 280 -18.01 -63.27 29.77
CA GLY A 280 -19.23 -62.76 30.38
C GLY A 280 -20.05 -61.94 29.38
N ASP A 281 -21.10 -62.57 28.86
CA ASP A 281 -22.15 -62.05 27.99
C ASP A 281 -22.75 -60.70 28.47
N THR A 282 -22.30 -59.58 27.90
CA THR A 282 -22.92 -58.22 27.99
C THR A 282 -22.49 -57.33 26.80
N GLY A 283 -22.35 -57.90 25.60
CA GLY A 283 -21.71 -57.25 24.45
C GLY A 283 -22.51 -56.21 23.66
N GLN A 284 -23.77 -55.92 24.03
CA GLN A 284 -24.64 -55.07 23.19
C GLN A 284 -24.72 -53.60 23.63
N SER A 285 -24.65 -53.28 24.94
CA SER A 285 -24.80 -51.89 25.40
C SER A 285 -23.52 -51.05 25.29
N ASN A 286 -22.34 -51.66 25.44
CA ASN A 286 -21.06 -50.97 25.30
C ASN A 286 -20.76 -50.60 23.83
N ASP A 287 -21.16 -51.44 22.88
CA ASP A 287 -21.02 -51.19 21.45
C ASP A 287 -21.87 -50.01 20.97
N GLU A 288 -23.09 -49.88 21.48
CA GLU A 288 -23.97 -48.75 21.14
C GLU A 288 -23.50 -47.44 21.80
N HIS A 289 -23.04 -47.52 23.05
CA HIS A 289 -22.45 -46.38 23.75
C HIS A 289 -21.17 -45.86 23.05
N ASP A 290 -20.29 -46.77 22.59
CA ASP A 290 -19.09 -46.39 21.84
C ASP A 290 -19.39 -45.84 20.44
N ARG A 291 -20.44 -46.35 19.77
CA ARG A 291 -20.93 -45.79 18.49
C ARG A 291 -21.44 -44.36 18.68
N LEU A 292 -22.27 -44.13 19.69
CA LEU A 292 -22.81 -42.81 20.01
C LEU A 292 -21.72 -41.83 20.45
N ARG A 293 -20.71 -42.29 21.20
CA ARG A 293 -19.54 -41.49 21.57
C ARG A 293 -18.77 -41.02 20.33
N ARG A 294 -18.42 -41.92 19.42
CA ARG A 294 -17.73 -41.56 18.16
C ARG A 294 -18.59 -40.67 17.25
N GLN A 295 -19.91 -40.84 17.29
CA GLN A 295 -20.83 -39.95 16.59
C GLN A 295 -20.83 -38.55 17.20
N SER A 296 -20.87 -38.45 18.53
CA SER A 296 -20.78 -37.17 19.26
C SER A 296 -19.45 -36.46 18.97
N GLU A 297 -18.32 -37.16 19.04
CA GLU A 297 -16.99 -36.61 18.76
C GLU A 297 -16.89 -36.07 17.32
N ARG A 298 -17.42 -36.79 16.32
CA ARG A 298 -17.47 -36.32 14.93
C ARG A 298 -18.35 -35.08 14.75
N ILE A 299 -19.51 -35.05 15.40
CA ILE A 299 -20.41 -33.90 15.35
C ILE A 299 -19.75 -32.69 16.02
N GLN A 300 -19.06 -32.90 17.14
CA GLN A 300 -18.39 -31.85 17.89
C GLN A 300 -17.25 -31.22 17.09
N ILE A 301 -16.40 -32.03 16.43
CA ILE A 301 -15.36 -31.52 15.53
C ILE A 301 -15.98 -30.73 14.38
N ARG A 302 -17.03 -31.24 13.75
CA ARG A 302 -17.73 -30.54 12.66
C ARG A 302 -18.33 -29.22 13.13
N LEU A 303 -18.91 -29.20 14.33
CA LEU A 303 -19.47 -27.98 14.91
C LEU A 303 -18.38 -26.95 15.15
N THR A 304 -17.23 -27.33 15.69
CA THR A 304 -16.09 -26.42 15.90
C THR A 304 -15.59 -25.82 14.58
N VAL A 305 -15.42 -26.64 13.54
CA VAL A 305 -15.01 -26.14 12.22
C VAL A 305 -16.05 -25.16 11.67
N LEU A 306 -17.34 -25.51 11.70
CA LEU A 306 -18.39 -24.63 11.20
C LEU A 306 -18.52 -23.33 12.01
N MET A 307 -18.26 -23.36 13.32
CA MET A 307 -18.24 -22.16 14.15
C MET A 307 -17.06 -21.23 13.81
N ASN A 308 -15.89 -21.81 13.52
CA ASN A 308 -14.73 -21.02 13.09
C ASN A 308 -14.98 -20.38 11.73
N GLU A 309 -15.45 -21.16 10.75
CA GLU A 309 -15.82 -20.64 9.42
C GLU A 309 -16.92 -19.55 9.50
N LEU A 310 -17.91 -19.72 10.39
CA LEU A 310 -18.92 -18.68 10.63
C LEU A 310 -18.29 -17.39 11.19
N THR A 311 -17.31 -17.52 12.09
CA THR A 311 -16.62 -16.36 12.67
C THR A 311 -15.78 -15.65 11.61
N ASP A 312 -15.06 -16.41 10.78
CA ASP A 312 -14.23 -15.88 9.71
C ASP A 312 -15.09 -15.16 8.66
N THR A 313 -16.20 -15.77 8.24
CA THR A 313 -17.15 -15.15 7.29
C THR A 313 -17.81 -13.89 7.86
N ILE A 314 -18.13 -13.83 9.16
CA ILE A 314 -18.61 -12.60 9.82
C ILE A 314 -17.54 -11.51 9.76
N SER A 315 -16.28 -11.86 10.04
CA SER A 315 -15.17 -10.90 10.00
C SER A 315 -14.90 -10.37 8.58
N GLU A 316 -14.99 -11.25 7.58
CA GLU A 316 -14.84 -10.89 6.17
C GLU A 316 -15.97 -9.98 5.71
N ALA A 317 -17.22 -10.30 6.05
CA ALA A 317 -18.37 -9.46 5.74
C ALA A 317 -18.23 -8.07 6.36
N ALA A 318 -17.82 -7.96 7.62
CA ALA A 318 -17.60 -6.68 8.29
C ALA A 318 -16.47 -5.86 7.61
N ALA A 319 -15.40 -6.53 7.17
CA ALA A 319 -14.30 -5.87 6.45
C ALA A 319 -14.77 -5.33 5.08
N LEU A 320 -15.54 -6.12 4.33
CA LEU A 320 -16.12 -5.72 3.05
C LEU A 320 -17.12 -4.57 3.21
N GLU A 321 -17.96 -4.60 4.25
CA GLU A 321 -18.87 -3.49 4.58
C GLU A 321 -18.10 -2.22 4.91
N GLY A 322 -17.03 -2.30 5.70
CA GLY A 322 -16.15 -1.16 5.98
C GLY A 322 -15.48 -0.58 4.72
N ALA A 323 -15.01 -1.45 3.82
CA ALA A 323 -14.44 -1.04 2.54
C ALA A 323 -15.49 -0.37 1.64
N ALA A 324 -16.72 -0.88 1.61
CA ALA A 324 -17.82 -0.27 0.87
C ALA A 324 -18.22 1.10 1.44
N GLN A 325 -18.28 1.23 2.77
CA GLN A 325 -18.59 2.50 3.44
C GLN A 325 -17.52 3.56 3.18
N SER A 326 -16.24 3.21 3.28
CA SER A 326 -15.15 4.15 2.96
C SER A 326 -15.20 4.59 1.50
N SER A 327 -15.45 3.66 0.57
CA SER A 327 -15.65 3.97 -0.85
C SER A 327 -16.85 4.89 -1.09
N ARG A 328 -17.95 4.69 -0.37
CA ARG A 328 -19.14 5.54 -0.41
C ARG A 328 -18.82 6.99 -0.01
N LEU A 329 -18.08 7.17 1.08
CA LEU A 329 -17.67 8.50 1.55
C LEU A 329 -16.80 9.23 0.52
N VAL A 330 -15.90 8.51 -0.14
CA VAL A 330 -15.08 9.08 -1.24
C VAL A 330 -15.96 9.51 -2.40
N LEU A 331 -16.94 8.68 -2.80
CA LEU A 331 -17.88 9.04 -3.86
C LEU A 331 -18.71 10.28 -3.50
N ASP A 332 -19.21 10.36 -2.26
CA ASP A 332 -19.99 11.52 -1.80
C ASP A 332 -19.14 12.80 -1.81
N HIS A 333 -17.87 12.71 -1.39
CA HIS A 333 -16.93 13.84 -1.44
C HIS A 333 -16.65 14.29 -2.87
N LEU A 334 -16.35 13.35 -3.77
CA LEU A 334 -16.10 13.64 -5.19
C LEU A 334 -17.34 14.26 -5.86
N GLY A 335 -18.54 13.76 -5.54
CA GLY A 335 -19.80 14.33 -6.03
C GLY A 335 -20.04 15.75 -5.54
N ALA A 336 -19.70 16.06 -4.28
CA ALA A 336 -19.77 17.43 -3.77
C ALA A 336 -18.75 18.36 -4.47
N GLN A 337 -17.52 17.89 -4.67
CA GLN A 337 -16.49 18.63 -5.40
C GLN A 337 -16.91 18.91 -6.85
N GLU A 338 -17.50 17.92 -7.53
CA GLU A 338 -18.03 18.06 -8.88
C GLU A 338 -19.10 19.16 -8.94
N GLN A 339 -20.07 19.14 -8.01
CA GLN A 339 -21.11 20.17 -7.94
C GLN A 339 -20.54 21.57 -7.70
N ASP A 340 -19.50 21.71 -6.87
CA ASP A 340 -18.86 23.00 -6.62
C ASP A 340 -18.06 23.50 -7.82
N VAL A 341 -17.43 22.61 -8.59
CA VAL A 341 -16.82 22.96 -9.89
C VAL A 341 -17.90 23.43 -10.87
N LEU A 342 -19.02 22.72 -10.98
CA LEU A 342 -20.12 23.08 -11.88
C LEU A 342 -20.71 24.46 -11.54
N LYS A 343 -20.91 24.78 -10.26
CA LYS A 343 -21.34 26.11 -9.82
C LYS A 343 -20.35 27.21 -10.21
N ARG A 344 -19.05 26.97 -10.01
CA ARG A 344 -17.99 27.92 -10.41
C ARG A 344 -17.97 28.13 -11.92
N MET A 345 -18.10 27.06 -12.71
CA MET A 345 -18.19 27.16 -14.17
C MET A 345 -19.42 27.97 -14.62
N ALA A 346 -20.57 27.79 -13.95
CA ALA A 346 -21.76 28.59 -14.24
C ALA A 346 -21.53 30.08 -13.94
N GLY A 347 -20.89 30.40 -12.81
CA GLY A 347 -20.51 31.78 -12.46
C GLY A 347 -19.58 32.42 -13.51
N LEU A 348 -18.51 31.70 -13.89
CA LEU A 348 -17.56 32.17 -14.91
C LEU A 348 -18.21 32.37 -16.28
N LYS A 349 -19.19 31.54 -16.65
CA LYS A 349 -19.95 31.74 -17.89
C LYS A 349 -20.78 33.02 -17.86
N ALA A 350 -21.47 33.29 -16.76
CA ALA A 350 -22.23 34.52 -16.59
C ALA A 350 -21.33 35.77 -16.60
N GLU A 351 -20.15 35.70 -15.97
CA GLU A 351 -19.15 36.77 -16.04
C GLU A 351 -18.65 37.01 -17.47
N LEU A 352 -18.39 35.94 -18.22
CA LEU A 352 -17.98 36.03 -19.63
C LEU A 352 -19.06 36.67 -20.50
N GLU A 353 -20.33 36.30 -20.30
CA GLU A 353 -21.46 36.89 -21.02
C GLU A 353 -21.56 38.40 -20.76
N LEU A 354 -21.41 38.83 -19.50
CA LEU A 354 -21.39 40.25 -19.14
C LEU A 354 -20.22 40.99 -19.82
N LEU A 355 -19.02 40.40 -19.82
CA LEU A 355 -17.85 41.01 -20.48
C LEU A 355 -18.04 41.11 -22.00
N GLN A 356 -18.68 40.12 -22.62
CA GLN A 356 -19.00 40.15 -24.05
C GLN A 356 -20.02 41.25 -24.38
N GLU A 357 -21.05 41.41 -23.55
CA GLU A 357 -22.02 42.49 -23.69
C GLU A 357 -21.34 43.87 -23.53
N GLN A 358 -20.55 44.05 -22.48
CA GLN A 358 -19.79 45.29 -22.27
C GLN A 358 -18.85 45.60 -23.44
N ARG A 359 -18.16 44.59 -23.96
CA ARG A 359 -17.30 44.74 -25.14
C ARG A 359 -18.09 45.21 -26.36
N SER A 360 -19.24 44.59 -26.65
CA SER A 360 -20.09 44.99 -27.79
C SER A 360 -20.56 46.44 -27.69
N MET A 361 -20.94 46.89 -26.47
CA MET A 361 -21.31 48.29 -26.23
C MET A 361 -20.15 49.25 -26.48
N GLN A 362 -18.94 48.89 -26.06
CA GLN A 362 -17.75 49.72 -26.32
C GLN A 362 -17.37 49.73 -27.80
N GLU A 363 -17.44 48.58 -28.50
CA GLU A 363 -17.21 48.51 -29.94
C GLU A 363 -18.19 49.42 -30.70
N ALA A 364 -19.48 49.41 -30.34
CA ALA A 364 -20.46 50.33 -30.92
C ALA A 364 -20.15 51.80 -30.62
N LYS A 365 -19.70 52.12 -29.40
CA LYS A 365 -19.32 53.48 -29.00
C LYS A 365 -18.09 53.98 -29.75
N VAL A 366 -17.09 53.13 -29.95
CA VAL A 366 -15.90 53.43 -30.75
C VAL A 366 -16.31 53.69 -32.20
N ALA A 367 -17.09 52.80 -32.81
CA ALA A 367 -17.57 52.97 -34.19
C ALA A 367 -18.30 54.31 -34.40
N LYS A 368 -19.18 54.68 -33.47
CA LYS A 368 -19.86 55.99 -33.50
C LYS A 368 -18.88 57.17 -33.39
N SER A 369 -17.90 57.06 -32.50
CA SER A 369 -16.89 58.12 -32.31
C SER A 369 -15.99 58.28 -33.53
N GLU A 370 -15.66 57.18 -34.21
CA GLU A 370 -14.92 57.17 -35.47
C GLU A 370 -15.73 57.81 -36.61
N GLU A 371 -17.02 57.51 -36.70
CA GLU A 371 -17.93 58.17 -37.66
C GLU A 371 -18.00 59.68 -37.42
N GLU A 372 -18.15 60.12 -36.17
CA GLU A 372 -18.15 61.55 -35.82
C GLU A 372 -16.80 62.22 -36.13
N ALA A 373 -15.68 61.53 -35.88
CA ALA A 373 -14.34 62.01 -36.19
C ALA A 373 -14.10 62.15 -37.70
N THR A 374 -14.49 61.15 -38.49
CA THR A 374 -14.39 61.20 -39.97
C THR A 374 -15.25 62.32 -40.53
N ALA A 375 -16.48 62.52 -40.02
CA ALA A 375 -17.32 63.64 -40.40
C ALA A 375 -16.69 65.00 -40.04
N ALA A 376 -16.06 65.11 -38.86
CA ALA A 376 -15.35 66.32 -38.45
C ALA A 376 -14.12 66.61 -39.33
N LEU A 377 -13.36 65.59 -39.71
CA LEU A 377 -12.23 65.71 -40.63
C LEU A 377 -12.69 66.19 -42.01
N SER A 378 -13.79 65.64 -42.54
CA SER A 378 -14.39 66.08 -43.80
C SER A 378 -14.83 67.55 -43.74
N ARG A 379 -15.51 67.96 -42.65
CA ARG A 379 -15.87 69.37 -42.43
C ARG A 379 -14.64 70.29 -42.38
N ARG A 380 -13.60 69.89 -41.64
CA ARG A 380 -12.34 70.63 -41.57
C ARG A 380 -11.69 70.79 -42.94
N GLN A 381 -11.71 69.74 -43.76
CA GLN A 381 -11.16 69.77 -45.11
C GLN A 381 -11.92 70.79 -45.98
N MET A 382 -13.25 70.72 -46.01
CA MET A 382 -14.08 71.69 -46.75
C MET A 382 -13.86 73.15 -46.31
N LEU A 383 -13.71 73.39 -45.00
CA LEU A 383 -13.37 74.72 -44.48
C LEU A 383 -11.97 75.15 -44.91
N THR A 384 -10.99 74.25 -44.89
CA THR A 384 -9.62 74.55 -45.33
C THR A 384 -9.58 74.91 -46.82
N ASP A 385 -10.30 74.14 -47.64
CA ASP A 385 -10.39 74.34 -49.09
C ASP A 385 -11.12 75.63 -49.47
N THR A 386 -12.02 76.15 -48.62
CA THR A 386 -12.75 77.41 -48.86
C THR A 386 -12.02 78.64 -48.32
N ILE A 387 -11.32 78.53 -47.19
CA ILE A 387 -10.57 79.64 -46.58
C ILE A 387 -9.41 80.10 -47.49
N GLY A 388 -8.69 79.15 -48.11
CA GLY A 388 -7.53 79.47 -48.96
C GLY A 388 -7.84 80.44 -50.11
N PRO A 389 -8.84 80.15 -50.97
CA PRO A 389 -9.29 81.04 -52.02
C PRO A 389 -9.76 82.41 -51.50
N LEU A 390 -10.57 82.43 -50.43
CA LEU A 390 -11.06 83.69 -49.84
C LEU A 390 -9.91 84.56 -49.32
N GLN A 391 -8.90 83.97 -48.69
CA GLN A 391 -7.69 84.69 -48.26
C GLN A 391 -6.90 85.25 -49.46
N ALA A 392 -6.85 84.52 -50.58
CA ALA A 392 -6.19 85.00 -51.80
C ALA A 392 -6.97 86.17 -52.43
N GLU A 393 -8.31 86.10 -52.47
CA GLU A 393 -9.14 87.20 -52.93
C GLU A 393 -9.00 88.44 -52.05
N LEU A 394 -8.98 88.28 -50.72
CA LEU A 394 -8.78 89.37 -49.78
C LEU A 394 -7.45 90.10 -50.06
N LYS A 395 -6.35 89.34 -50.19
CA LYS A 395 -5.01 89.91 -50.53
C LYS A 395 -5.01 90.65 -51.86
N LYS A 396 -5.74 90.15 -52.86
CA LYS A 396 -5.87 90.82 -54.15
C LYS A 396 -6.60 92.15 -54.02
N ILE A 397 -7.69 92.20 -53.25
CA ILE A 397 -8.43 93.43 -52.99
C ILE A 397 -7.56 94.45 -52.24
N ASP A 398 -6.83 94.02 -51.21
CA ASP A 398 -5.92 94.90 -50.47
C ASP A 398 -4.87 95.55 -51.37
N LEU A 399 -4.24 94.78 -52.27
CA LEU A 399 -3.26 95.29 -53.24
C LEU A 399 -3.88 96.33 -54.21
N LEU A 400 -5.13 96.11 -54.64
CA LEU A 400 -5.84 97.06 -55.50
C LEU A 400 -6.16 98.34 -54.73
N MET A 401 -6.59 98.24 -53.47
CA MET A 401 -6.87 99.39 -52.61
C MET A 401 -5.62 100.24 -52.36
N THR A 402 -4.46 99.62 -52.12
CA THR A 402 -3.19 100.36 -51.96
C THR A 402 -2.79 101.08 -53.25
N GLY A 403 -2.94 100.44 -54.41
CA GLY A 403 -2.62 101.06 -55.69
C GLY A 403 -3.51 102.24 -56.06
N LEU A 404 -4.78 102.24 -55.61
CA LEU A 404 -5.70 103.38 -55.77
C LEU A 404 -5.37 104.55 -54.82
N SER A 405 -4.73 104.29 -53.68
CA SER A 405 -4.36 105.34 -52.72
C SER A 405 -3.05 106.08 -53.06
N GLU A 406 -2.25 105.54 -53.99
CA GLU A 406 -0.98 106.12 -54.44
C GLU A 406 -1.10 106.96 -55.74
N GLN A 407 -2.28 106.98 -56.37
CA GLN A 407 -2.65 107.86 -57.49
C GLN A 407 -3.37 109.11 -57.00
#